data_AF-A0ABD3W130-F1
#
_entry.id   AF-A0ABD3W130-F1
#
_cell.length_a   1.000
_cell.length_b   1.000
_cell.length_c   1.000
_cell.angle_alpha   90.00
_cell.angle_beta   90.00
_cell.angle_gamma   90.00
#
_symmetry.space_group_name_H-M   'P 1'
#
loop_
_entity.id
_entity.type
_entity.pdbx_description
1 polymer ?
#
loop_
_entity_poly.entity_id
_entity_poly.type
_entity_poly.pdbx_seq_one_letter_code
_entity_poly.pdbx_strand_id
1 'polypeptide(L)'
;MRGDMGTENVRVAAMQKFLRRSDGLDIENDRTFIYGKSTLNTRIESWWGILRKECCQIWMEELKVLRDSGFFSGNALDINLVQFCLMRLLQKRWISANVIWRLHIDFTFRFSSKL
;
A
#
# COMPACT_ATOMS: atom_id res chain seq x y z
N MET A 1 -3.36 20.48 -3.27
CA MET A 1 -2.95 19.06 -3.16
C MET A 1 -3.79 18.38 -2.09
N ARG A 2 -4.07 17.07 -2.19
CA ARG A 2 -4.81 16.32 -1.17
C ARG A 2 -3.95 15.15 -0.68
N GLY A 3 -3.76 15.04 0.62
CA GLY A 3 -2.94 13.98 1.22
C GLY A 3 -3.57 13.49 2.52
N ASP A 4 -3.24 12.25 2.86
CA ASP A 4 -3.63 11.68 4.15
C ASP A 4 -2.84 12.35 5.29
N MET A 5 -3.14 11.97 6.53
CA MET A 5 -2.47 12.49 7.71
C MET A 5 -1.11 11.81 7.98
N GLY A 6 -0.48 11.24 6.94
CA GLY A 6 0.85 10.65 7.02
C GLY A 6 1.91 11.68 7.40
N THR A 7 2.92 11.25 8.13
CA THR A 7 4.02 12.09 8.64
C THR A 7 4.78 12.83 7.54
N GLU A 8 4.90 12.22 6.35
CA GLU A 8 5.48 12.86 5.17
C GLU A 8 4.57 13.98 4.63
N ASN A 9 3.26 13.72 4.54
CA ASN A 9 2.27 14.67 4.03
C ASN A 9 2.13 15.91 4.94
N VAL A 10 2.35 15.77 6.25
CA VAL A 10 2.43 16.90 7.19
C VAL A 10 3.58 17.85 6.83
N ARG A 11 4.75 17.31 6.42
CA ARG A 11 5.90 18.13 6.02
C ARG A 11 5.65 18.83 4.68
N VAL A 12 5.06 18.12 3.72
CA VAL A 12 4.67 18.70 2.42
C VAL A 12 3.65 19.83 2.60
N ALA A 13 2.65 19.64 3.47
CA ALA A 13 1.69 20.68 3.80
C ALA A 13 2.35 21.91 4.44
N ALA A 14 3.31 21.70 5.35
CA ALA A 14 4.06 22.80 5.97
C ALA A 14 4.92 23.56 4.96
N MET A 15 5.62 22.86 4.06
CA MET A 15 6.43 23.48 3.00
C MET A 15 5.57 24.28 2.02
N GLN A 16 4.41 23.76 1.61
CA GLN A 16 3.48 24.47 0.72
C GLN A 16 2.90 25.73 1.37
N LYS A 17 2.61 25.69 2.67
CA LYS A 17 2.19 26.87 3.42
C LYS A 17 3.32 27.90 3.55
N PHE A 18 4.55 27.46 3.76
CA PHE A 18 5.71 28.35 3.89
C PHE A 18 6.04 29.08 2.58
N LEU A 19 6.18 28.34 1.48
CA LEU A 19 6.54 28.89 0.17
C LEU A 19 5.49 29.84 -0.42
N ARG A 20 4.24 29.75 0.03
CA ARG A 20 3.16 30.60 -0.48
C ARG A 20 2.86 31.82 0.39
N ARG A 21 3.30 31.79 1.66
CA ARG A 21 3.35 32.99 2.53
C ARG A 21 4.35 34.02 2.01
N SER A 22 5.43 33.60 1.33
CA SER A 22 6.38 34.52 0.69
C SER A 22 5.82 35.24 -0.54
N ASP A 23 4.71 34.77 -1.13
CA ASP A 23 4.10 35.34 -2.34
C ASP A 23 2.93 36.30 -2.06
N GLY A 24 2.63 36.63 -0.79
CA GLY A 24 1.77 37.76 -0.40
C GLY A 24 0.25 37.59 -0.60
N LEU A 25 -0.26 36.42 -0.99
CA LEU A 25 -1.69 36.17 -1.20
C LEU A 25 -2.36 35.56 0.04
N ASP A 26 -2.65 36.40 1.04
CA ASP A 26 -3.07 35.97 2.39
C ASP A 26 -4.54 35.51 2.51
N ILE A 27 -5.34 35.60 1.45
CA ILE A 27 -6.81 35.40 1.51
C ILE A 27 -7.24 33.94 1.22
N GLU A 28 -6.37 33.11 0.64
CA GLU A 28 -6.70 31.71 0.24
C GLU A 28 -5.90 30.63 1.01
N ASN A 29 -5.44 30.94 2.23
CA ASN A 29 -4.53 30.08 3.01
C ASN A 29 -5.07 28.64 3.27
N ASP A 30 -6.39 28.44 3.14
CA ASP A 30 -7.07 27.20 3.51
C ASP A 30 -7.30 26.22 2.34
N ARG A 31 -6.95 26.59 1.10
CA ARG A 31 -7.23 25.75 -0.10
C ARG A 31 -6.00 25.03 -0.69
N THR A 32 -4.81 25.29 -0.17
CA THR A 32 -3.56 24.86 -0.80
C THR A 32 -3.28 23.36 -0.59
N PHE A 33 -3.55 22.87 0.62
CA PHE A 33 -3.45 21.48 1.00
C PHE A 33 -4.67 21.05 1.81
N ILE A 34 -5.40 20.05 1.30
CA ILE A 34 -6.60 19.52 1.94
C ILE A 34 -6.25 18.16 2.53
N TYR A 35 -6.47 17.97 3.82
CA TYR A 35 -6.39 16.64 4.42
C TYR A 35 -7.56 15.79 3.94
N GLY A 36 -7.27 14.60 3.46
CA GLY A 36 -8.26 13.66 2.99
C GLY A 36 -7.63 12.38 2.46
N LYS A 37 -8.44 11.34 2.27
CA LYS A 37 -7.95 10.07 1.75
C LYS A 37 -7.23 10.30 0.41
N SER A 38 -6.01 9.78 0.29
CA SER A 38 -5.25 9.88 -0.96
C SER A 38 -5.99 9.10 -2.05
N THR A 39 -6.61 9.81 -2.98
CA THR A 39 -7.36 9.22 -4.11
C THR A 39 -6.44 8.44 -5.05
N LEU A 40 -5.16 8.81 -5.10
CA LEU A 40 -4.13 8.11 -5.87
C LEU A 40 -3.67 6.82 -5.18
N ASN A 41 -3.55 6.82 -3.84
CA ASN A 41 -3.10 5.64 -3.09
C ASN A 41 -4.21 4.60 -2.87
N THR A 42 -5.48 4.98 -3.07
CA THR A 42 -6.64 4.11 -2.81
C THR A 42 -6.58 2.80 -3.62
N ARG A 43 -6.05 2.84 -4.84
CA ARG A 43 -5.95 1.66 -5.71
C ARG A 43 -4.96 0.63 -5.19
N ILE A 44 -3.76 1.08 -4.81
CA ILE A 44 -2.73 0.17 -4.28
C ILE A 44 -3.11 -0.32 -2.89
N GLU A 45 -3.74 0.52 -2.05
CA GLU A 45 -4.31 0.09 -0.77
C GLU A 45 -5.39 -0.99 -0.92
N SER A 46 -6.32 -0.81 -1.87
CA SER A 46 -7.34 -1.82 -2.18
C SER A 46 -6.71 -3.14 -2.63
N TRP A 47 -5.63 -3.06 -3.42
CA TRP A 47 -4.88 -4.23 -3.85
C TRP A 47 -4.17 -4.93 -2.71
N TRP A 48 -3.50 -4.19 -1.83
CA TRP A 48 -2.90 -4.74 -0.62
C TRP A 48 -3.94 -5.49 0.21
N GLY A 49 -5.18 -4.98 0.29
CA GLY A 49 -6.30 -5.68 0.93
C GLY A 49 -6.64 -7.01 0.27
N ILE A 50 -6.79 -7.04 -1.06
CA ILE A 50 -7.09 -8.27 -1.83
C ILE A 50 -5.93 -9.27 -1.70
N LEU A 51 -4.70 -8.82 -1.92
CA LEU A 51 -3.50 -9.64 -1.81
C LEU A 51 -3.39 -10.26 -0.42
N ARG A 52 -3.65 -9.46 0.62
CA ARG A 52 -3.64 -9.95 2.00
C ARG A 52 -4.68 -11.04 2.21
N LYS A 53 -5.91 -10.80 1.79
CA LYS A 53 -7.04 -11.73 1.99
C LYS A 53 -6.87 -13.03 1.21
N GLU A 54 -6.54 -12.94 -0.07
CA GLU A 54 -6.55 -14.09 -0.99
C GLU A 54 -5.25 -14.89 -0.97
N CYS A 55 -4.12 -14.28 -0.58
CA CYS A 55 -2.82 -14.91 -0.65
C CYS A 55 -2.13 -15.01 0.72
N CYS A 56 -2.03 -13.90 1.45
CA CYS A 56 -1.17 -13.83 2.65
C CYS A 56 -1.84 -14.36 3.92
N GLN A 57 -3.17 -14.32 4.02
CA GLN A 57 -3.90 -14.69 5.25
C GLN A 57 -3.63 -16.13 5.68
N ILE A 58 -3.70 -17.07 4.73
CA ILE A 58 -3.41 -18.50 4.95
C ILE A 58 -1.98 -18.67 5.50
N TRP A 59 -1.00 -18.01 4.89
CA TRP A 59 0.39 -18.10 5.33
C TRP A 59 0.60 -17.51 6.74
N MET A 60 -0.07 -16.41 7.06
CA MET A 60 -0.01 -15.82 8.41
C MET A 60 -0.60 -16.75 9.47
N GLU A 61 -1.66 -17.50 9.14
CA GLU A 61 -2.28 -18.47 10.05
C GLU A 61 -1.38 -19.70 10.24
N GLU A 62 -0.84 -20.28 9.17
CA GLU A 62 0.09 -21.41 9.25
C GLU A 62 1.37 -21.07 10.04
N LEU A 63 1.95 -19.90 9.79
CA LEU A 63 3.14 -19.44 10.53
C LEU A 63 2.84 -19.13 12.00
N LYS A 64 1.61 -18.70 12.32
CA LYS A 64 1.17 -18.57 13.72
C LYS A 64 1.09 -19.93 14.39
N VAL A 65 0.51 -20.95 13.74
CA VAL A 65 0.44 -22.31 14.28
C VAL A 65 1.85 -22.86 14.53
N LEU A 66 2.77 -22.70 13.58
CA LEU A 66 4.18 -23.08 13.72
C LEU A 66 4.87 -22.39 14.91
N ARG A 67 4.57 -21.11 15.12
CA ARG A 67 5.11 -20.36 16.26
C ARG A 67 4.54 -20.84 17.58
N ASP A 68 3.22 -21.01 17.63
CA ASP A 68 2.51 -21.37 18.86
C ASP A 68 2.82 -22.82 19.29
N SER A 69 3.24 -23.67 18.34
CA SER A 69 3.75 -25.03 18.60
C SER A 69 5.24 -25.10 18.95
N GLY A 70 5.95 -23.97 18.99
CA GLY A 70 7.37 -23.89 19.36
C GLY A 70 8.36 -24.23 18.23
N PHE A 71 7.88 -24.47 17.01
CA PHE A 71 8.73 -24.77 15.84
C PHE A 71 9.18 -23.52 15.06
N PHE A 72 8.66 -22.35 15.42
CA PHE A 72 9.04 -21.08 14.80
C PHE A 72 9.28 -20.02 15.88
N SER A 73 10.53 -19.65 16.08
CA SER A 73 10.95 -18.61 17.04
C SER A 73 10.99 -17.22 16.41
N GLY A 74 10.93 -17.14 15.08
CA GLY A 74 11.06 -15.88 14.34
C GLY A 74 12.50 -15.35 14.28
N ASN A 75 13.48 -16.20 14.60
CA ASN A 75 14.88 -15.85 14.44
C ASN A 75 15.24 -15.74 12.95
N ALA A 76 16.44 -15.21 12.65
CA ALA A 76 16.87 -15.01 11.26
C ALA A 76 16.90 -16.31 10.44
N LEU A 77 17.19 -17.46 11.06
CA LEU A 77 17.24 -18.75 10.41
C LEU A 77 15.83 -19.22 10.03
N ASP A 78 14.86 -19.10 10.93
CA ASP A 78 13.45 -19.43 10.70
C ASP A 78 12.87 -18.56 9.58
N ILE A 79 13.18 -17.26 9.60
CA ILE A 79 12.77 -16.31 8.55
C ILE A 79 13.35 -16.74 7.20
N ASN A 80 14.64 -17.06 7.14
CA ASN A 80 15.31 -17.47 5.91
C ASN A 80 14.78 -18.82 5.37
N LEU A 81 14.48 -19.78 6.25
CA LEU A 81 13.90 -21.08 5.89
C LEU A 81 12.50 -20.91 5.32
N VAL A 82 11.65 -20.14 6.01
CA VAL A 82 10.30 -19.83 5.54
C VAL A 82 10.37 -19.09 4.20
N GLN A 83 11.26 -18.12 4.05
CA GLN A 83 11.47 -17.46 2.77
C GLN A 83 11.90 -18.47 1.70
N PHE A 84 12.91 -19.32 1.94
CA PHE A 84 13.39 -20.28 0.95
C PHE A 84 12.30 -21.28 0.52
N CYS A 85 11.58 -21.87 1.48
CA CYS A 85 10.53 -22.84 1.23
C CYS A 85 9.31 -22.21 0.54
N LEU A 86 8.91 -21.01 0.98
CA LEU A 86 7.71 -20.35 0.49
C LEU A 86 7.95 -19.48 -0.75
N MET A 87 9.19 -19.05 -1.05
CA MET A 87 9.48 -18.15 -2.18
C MET A 87 8.99 -18.74 -3.50
N ARG A 88 9.15 -20.06 -3.71
CA ARG A 88 8.70 -20.72 -4.95
C ARG A 88 7.17 -20.77 -5.06
N LEU A 89 6.49 -20.98 -3.93
CA LEU A 89 5.02 -20.99 -3.86
C LEU A 89 4.45 -19.57 -4.04
N LEU A 90 5.10 -18.59 -3.41
CA LEU A 90 4.78 -17.18 -3.56
C LEU A 90 5.05 -16.71 -4.98
N GLN A 91 6.14 -17.10 -5.65
CA GLN A 91 6.42 -16.74 -7.04
C GLN A 91 5.31 -17.19 -8.00
N LYS A 92 4.82 -18.43 -7.87
CA LYS A 92 3.70 -18.91 -8.69
C LYS A 92 2.42 -18.09 -8.47
N ARG A 93 2.08 -17.84 -7.20
CA ARG A 93 0.92 -16.98 -6.84
C ARG A 93 1.11 -15.52 -7.27
N TRP A 94 2.34 -15.00 -7.21
CA TRP A 94 2.70 -13.66 -7.65
C TRP A 94 2.52 -13.47 -9.16
N ILE A 95 2.82 -14.48 -9.97
CA ILE A 95 2.57 -14.44 -11.42
C ILE A 95 1.06 -14.31 -11.67
N SER A 96 0.24 -15.13 -11.01
CA SER A 96 -1.22 -15.04 -11.11
C SER A 96 -1.77 -13.70 -10.60
N ALA A 97 -1.26 -13.20 -9.48
CA ALA A 97 -1.63 -11.91 -8.92
C ALA A 97 -1.23 -10.75 -9.86
N ASN A 98 -0.08 -10.83 -10.52
CA ASN A 98 0.34 -9.86 -11.53
C ASN A 98 -0.59 -9.82 -12.74
N VAL A 99 -1.10 -10.97 -13.19
CA VAL A 99 -2.09 -11.03 -14.29
C VAL A 99 -3.39 -10.35 -13.85
N ILE A 100 -3.88 -10.64 -12.65
CA ILE A 100 -5.10 -10.01 -12.10
C ILE A 100 -4.89 -8.50 -11.92
N TRP A 101 -3.72 -8.07 -11.45
CA TRP A 101 -3.37 -6.66 -11.31
C TRP A 101 -3.34 -5.94 -12.67
N ARG A 102 -2.76 -6.56 -13.69
CA ARG A 102 -2.77 -6.02 -15.07
C ARG A 102 -4.19 -5.89 -15.62
N LEU A 103 -5.02 -6.93 -15.45
CA LEU A 103 -6.44 -6.87 -15.83
C LEU A 103 -7.19 -5.77 -15.08
N HIS A 104 -6.93 -5.60 -13.79
CA HIS A 104 -7.52 -4.53 -12.99
C HIS A 104 -7.08 -3.15 -13.48
N ILE A 105 -5.80 -2.96 -13.84
CA ILE A 105 -5.30 -1.71 -14.47
C ILE A 105 -6.04 -1.44 -15.78
N ASP A 106 -6.11 -2.42 -16.69
CA ASP A 106 -6.73 -2.25 -18.01
C ASP A 106 -8.24 -1.96 -17.92
N PHE A 107 -8.95 -2.61 -16.99
CA PHE A 107 -10.37 -2.36 -16.77
C PHE A 107 -10.63 -0.95 -16.24
N THR A 108 -9.77 -0.45 -15.36
CA THR A 108 -9.89 0.91 -14.80
C THR A 108 -9.63 1.99 -15.86
N PHE A 109 -8.69 1.76 -16.78
CA PHE A 109 -8.43 2.67 -17.90
C PHE A 109 -9.60 2.78 -18.88
N ARG A 110 -10.33 1.68 -19.10
CA ARG A 110 -11.46 1.63 -20.05
C ARG A 110 -12.73 2.33 -19.54
N PHE A 111 -12.84 2.53 -18.22
CA PHE A 111 -13.92 3.31 -17.61
C PHE A 111 -13.59 4.80 -17.52
N SER A 112 -12.31 5.17 -17.38
CA SER A 112 -11.89 6.58 -17.33
C SER A 112 -11.90 7.27 -18.70
N SER A 113 -11.94 6.53 -19.81
CA SER A 113 -12.03 7.06 -21.18
C SER A 113 -13.45 7.17 -21.72
N LYS A 114 -14.47 6.92 -20.88
CA LYS A 114 -15.90 7.03 -21.22
C LYS A 114 -16.63 8.09 -20.38
N LEU A 115 -15.91 8.95 -19.66
CA LEU A 115 -16.43 10.13 -18.96
C LEU A 115 -15.75 11.39 -19.49
#